data_AF-A0A6U5LEQ6-F1
#
_entry.id   AF-A0A6U5LEQ6-F1
#
_cell.length_a   1.000
_cell.length_b   1.000
_cell.length_c   1.000
_cell.angle_alpha   90.00
_cell.angle_beta   90.00
_cell.angle_gamma   90.00
#
_symmetry.space_group_name_H-M   'P 1'
#
loop_
_entity.id
_entity.type
_entity.pdbx_description
1 polymer ?
#
loop_
_entity_poly.entity_id
_entity_poly.type
_entity_poly.pdbx_seq_one_letter_code
_entity_poly.pdbx_strand_id
1 'polypeptide(L)'
;EKTEFPESNDDDDDDDDDLDSLGPISSEEALLAVERMVRDYRRSNARRAKAVRRNRREGPKRGTHRSIVIDENIAGRDDAPSPGLEFGPSATELAAARERRAEKSRKAYASRLANAAAKNSTVAPTVAAKGEEISPKEKPSFSGPPSTSRTAAQAFQRLEAILDDQSNNEEGVRINLSAMVEYVRDILVVKRLTGRKDLLLRILREVLDLRGKCVPMAMTRKTVSEQKKSNGFVFASACRVEILGEFVLSRLEELEQ
;
A
#
# COMPACT_ATOMS: atom_id res chain seq x y z
N GLU A 1 -32.23 -10.61 -46.39
CA GLU A 1 -31.11 -11.50 -46.02
C GLU A 1 -31.33 -12.00 -44.61
N LYS A 2 -31.39 -13.32 -44.42
CA LYS A 2 -31.40 -13.96 -43.10
C LYS A 2 -29.95 -14.19 -42.70
N THR A 3 -29.49 -13.54 -41.64
CA THR A 3 -28.20 -13.84 -41.01
C THR A 3 -28.43 -14.86 -39.91
N GLU A 4 -28.05 -16.11 -40.20
CA GLU A 4 -27.97 -17.20 -39.24
C GLU A 4 -26.74 -16.97 -38.33
N PHE A 5 -26.94 -17.07 -37.02
CA PHE A 5 -25.86 -17.08 -36.04
C PHE A 5 -25.40 -18.52 -35.84
N PRO A 6 -24.09 -18.79 -35.78
CA PRO A 6 -23.59 -20.13 -35.51
C PRO A 6 -23.75 -20.46 -34.01
N GLU A 7 -24.37 -21.61 -33.73
CA GLU A 7 -24.34 -22.26 -32.42
C GLU A 7 -22.90 -22.72 -32.13
N SER A 8 -22.30 -22.16 -31.08
CA SER A 8 -21.04 -22.65 -30.53
C SER A 8 -21.34 -23.76 -29.51
N ASN A 9 -21.05 -25.00 -29.89
CA ASN A 9 -20.93 -26.12 -28.96
C ASN A 9 -19.59 -25.96 -28.25
N ASP A 10 -19.62 -25.38 -27.05
CA ASP A 10 -18.53 -25.47 -26.09
C ASP A 10 -18.77 -26.77 -25.30
N ASP A 11 -18.24 -27.87 -25.85
CA ASP A 11 -18.09 -29.14 -25.14
C ASP A 11 -16.91 -28.95 -24.15
N ASP A 12 -17.24 -28.46 -22.95
CA ASP A 12 -16.34 -28.48 -21.79
C ASP A 12 -16.22 -29.94 -21.32
N ASP A 13 -15.30 -30.69 -21.93
CA ASP A 13 -14.81 -31.96 -21.41
C ASP A 13 -14.02 -31.67 -20.12
N ASP A 14 -14.75 -31.66 -18.99
CA ASP A 14 -14.18 -31.72 -17.65
C ASP A 14 -13.51 -33.10 -17.48
N ASP A 15 -12.24 -33.20 -17.89
CA ASP A 15 -11.34 -34.25 -17.45
C ASP A 15 -11.18 -34.10 -15.92
N ASP A 16 -12.08 -34.77 -15.18
CA ASP A 16 -11.96 -35.05 -13.76
C ASP A 16 -10.72 -35.95 -13.56
N ASP A 17 -9.53 -35.35 -13.63
CA ASP A 17 -8.26 -35.99 -13.31
C ASP A 17 -8.34 -36.51 -11.86
N ASP A 18 -8.36 -37.83 -11.72
CA ASP A 18 -8.39 -38.59 -10.47
C ASP A 18 -7.35 -38.08 -9.45
N LEU A 19 -7.74 -37.12 -8.62
CA LEU A 19 -6.90 -36.50 -7.57
C LEU A 19 -6.54 -37.48 -6.43
N ASP A 20 -7.12 -38.68 -6.42
CA ASP A 20 -6.91 -39.70 -5.39
C ASP A 20 -5.65 -40.56 -5.59
N SER A 21 -4.90 -40.38 -6.70
CA SER A 21 -3.69 -41.17 -6.96
C SER A 21 -2.37 -40.45 -6.61
N LEU A 22 -2.41 -39.38 -5.80
CA LEU A 22 -1.19 -38.82 -5.22
C LEU A 22 -0.83 -39.59 -3.94
N GLY A 23 -0.10 -40.69 -4.13
CA GLY A 23 0.54 -41.39 -3.01
C GLY A 23 1.36 -40.44 -2.13
N PRO A 24 1.55 -40.75 -0.84
CA PRO A 24 2.26 -39.88 0.08
C PRO A 24 3.66 -39.57 -0.47
N ILE A 25 3.89 -38.30 -0.80
CA ILE A 25 5.17 -37.80 -1.29
C ILE A 25 6.22 -38.12 -0.22
N SER A 26 7.29 -38.80 -0.63
CA SER A 26 8.40 -39.12 0.28
C SER A 26 8.96 -37.83 0.90
N SER A 27 9.34 -37.88 2.17
CA SER A 27 9.89 -36.73 2.89
C SER A 27 11.12 -36.13 2.18
N GLU A 28 11.89 -36.94 1.48
CA GLU A 28 13.03 -36.51 0.66
C GLU A 28 12.59 -35.73 -0.58
N GLU A 29 11.53 -36.19 -1.24
CA GLU A 29 10.96 -35.53 -2.42
C GLU A 29 10.30 -34.18 -2.06
N ALA A 30 9.64 -34.12 -0.90
CA ALA A 30 9.08 -32.88 -0.37
C ALA A 30 10.17 -31.83 -0.08
N LEU A 31 11.32 -32.24 0.47
CA LEU A 31 12.44 -31.34 0.72
C LEU A 31 13.04 -30.80 -0.58
N LEU A 32 13.23 -31.65 -1.59
CA LEU A 32 13.70 -31.24 -2.91
C LEU A 32 12.73 -30.29 -3.61
N ALA A 33 11.41 -30.49 -3.45
CA ALA A 33 10.39 -29.60 -3.95
C ALA A 33 10.46 -28.21 -3.29
N VAL A 34 10.63 -28.15 -1.96
CA VAL A 34 10.80 -26.90 -1.21
C VAL A 34 12.07 -26.16 -1.64
N GLU A 35 13.19 -26.86 -1.81
CA GLU A 35 14.43 -26.24 -2.30
C GLU A 35 14.27 -25.65 -3.70
N ARG A 36 13.58 -26.37 -4.60
CA ARG A 36 13.28 -25.90 -5.95
C ARG A 36 12.42 -24.63 -5.90
N MET A 37 11.37 -24.63 -5.09
CA MET A 37 10.49 -23.49 -4.88
C MET A 37 11.25 -22.27 -4.32
N VAL A 38 12.11 -22.45 -3.31
CA VAL A 38 12.92 -21.37 -2.74
C VAL A 38 13.90 -20.80 -3.77
N ARG A 39 14.52 -21.66 -4.59
CA ARG A 39 15.44 -21.26 -5.66
C ARG A 39 14.71 -20.43 -6.73
N ASP A 40 13.53 -20.87 -7.14
CA ASP A 40 12.73 -20.16 -8.14
C ASP A 40 12.16 -18.85 -7.61
N TYR A 41 11.74 -18.82 -6.34
CA TYR A 41 11.35 -17.59 -5.67
C TYR A 41 12.49 -16.57 -5.65
N ARG A 42 13.71 -16.98 -5.28
CA ARG A 42 14.90 -16.11 -5.30
C ARG A 42 15.21 -15.60 -6.71
N ARG A 43 15.12 -16.46 -7.75
CA ARG A 43 15.30 -16.07 -9.16
C ARG A 43 14.24 -15.07 -9.62
N SER A 44 12.97 -15.31 -9.28
CA SER A 44 11.85 -14.43 -9.60
C SER A 44 12.00 -13.05 -8.93
N ASN A 45 12.38 -13.02 -7.65
CA ASN A 45 12.61 -11.79 -6.92
C ASN A 45 13.79 -10.99 -7.52
N ALA A 46 14.87 -11.67 -7.91
CA ALA A 46 16.00 -11.03 -8.61
C ALA A 46 15.60 -10.44 -9.98
N ARG A 47 14.73 -11.12 -10.74
CA ARG A 47 14.17 -10.61 -12.00
C ARG A 47 13.31 -9.36 -11.77
N ARG A 48 12.42 -9.38 -10.76
CA ARG A 48 11.61 -8.22 -10.36
C ARG A 48 12.48 -7.03 -9.97
N ALA A 49 13.51 -7.24 -9.15
CA ALA A 49 14.44 -6.20 -8.75
C ALA A 49 15.19 -5.57 -9.94
N LYS A 50 15.61 -6.39 -10.92
CA LYS A 50 16.21 -5.90 -12.18
C LYS A 50 15.22 -5.08 -13.01
N ALA A 51 13.96 -5.53 -13.15
CA ALA A 51 12.92 -4.81 -13.89
C ALA A 51 12.61 -3.44 -13.27
N VAL A 52 12.52 -3.35 -11.94
CA VAL A 52 12.33 -2.06 -11.23
C VAL A 52 13.49 -1.11 -11.48
N ARG A 53 14.74 -1.60 -11.45
CA ARG A 53 15.92 -0.79 -11.76
C ARG A 53 15.93 -0.30 -13.21
N ARG A 54 15.51 -1.13 -14.16
CA ARG A 54 15.37 -0.74 -15.57
C ARG A 54 14.30 0.33 -15.75
N ASN A 55 13.11 0.15 -15.19
CA ASN A 55 12.03 1.14 -15.23
C ASN A 55 12.42 2.46 -14.55
N ARG A 56 13.29 2.44 -13.55
CA ARG A 56 13.81 3.66 -12.90
C ARG A 56 14.86 4.38 -13.75
N ARG A 57 15.67 3.66 -14.52
CA ARG A 57 16.65 4.23 -15.48
C ARG A 57 15.98 4.74 -16.75
N GLU A 58 14.96 4.04 -17.22
CA GLU A 58 14.18 4.35 -18.43
C GLU A 58 12.90 5.13 -18.12
N GLY A 59 12.73 5.59 -16.87
CA GLY A 59 11.57 6.37 -16.43
C GLY A 59 11.39 7.66 -17.24
N PRO A 60 10.15 8.15 -17.36
CA PRO A 60 9.78 9.12 -18.37
C PRO A 60 10.51 10.45 -18.14
N LYS A 61 11.47 10.77 -19.03
CA LYS A 61 11.93 12.14 -19.30
C LYS A 61 10.84 12.94 -20.03
N ARG A 62 9.57 12.84 -19.60
CA ARG A 62 8.45 13.57 -20.18
C ARG A 62 7.88 14.51 -19.13
N GLY A 63 8.36 15.75 -19.19
CA GLY A 63 7.53 16.94 -19.10
C GLY A 63 6.84 17.21 -17.77
N THR A 64 7.59 17.74 -16.81
CA THR A 64 7.07 18.82 -15.96
C THR A 64 6.82 20.05 -16.83
N HIS A 65 5.65 20.17 -17.46
CA HIS A 65 5.16 21.44 -17.97
C HIS A 65 3.64 21.57 -17.80
N ARG A 66 3.30 22.61 -17.03
CA ARG A 66 2.07 23.41 -17.08
C ARG A 66 0.75 22.71 -16.73
N SER A 67 0.36 22.81 -15.46
CA SER A 67 -1.03 23.11 -15.10
C SER A 67 -1.14 24.63 -14.92
N ILE A 68 -1.39 25.33 -16.03
CA ILE A 68 -2.02 26.65 -15.97
C ILE A 68 -3.50 26.35 -15.74
N VAL A 69 -3.99 26.65 -14.54
CA VAL A 69 -5.43 26.77 -14.31
C VAL A 69 -5.82 28.09 -14.95
N ILE A 70 -6.55 28.00 -16.07
CA ILE A 70 -7.13 29.13 -16.79
C ILE A 70 -8.43 29.46 -16.06
N ASP A 71 -8.57 30.73 -15.66
CA ASP A 71 -9.82 31.31 -15.16
C ASP A 71 -10.94 31.11 -16.20
N GLU A 72 -12.02 30.45 -15.77
CA GLU A 72 -13.26 30.35 -16.54
C GLU A 72 -14.03 31.68 -16.46
N ASN A 73 -13.81 32.54 -17.44
CA ASN A 73 -14.83 33.47 -17.91
C ASN A 73 -14.40 34.01 -19.28
N ILE A 74 -15.08 33.57 -20.35
CA ILE A 74 -15.49 34.38 -21.51
C ILE A 74 -16.55 33.53 -22.24
N ALA A 75 -17.80 33.82 -21.92
CA ALA A 75 -18.91 33.55 -22.82
C ALA A 75 -18.80 34.49 -24.03
N GLY A 76 -19.07 33.95 -25.22
CA GLY A 76 -19.40 34.73 -26.42
C GLY A 76 -18.20 35.20 -27.24
N ARG A 77 -17.84 34.41 -28.26
CA ARG A 77 -17.32 34.96 -29.52
C ARG A 77 -17.49 33.96 -30.66
N ASP A 78 -18.35 34.34 -31.60
CA ASP A 78 -18.62 33.66 -32.86
C ASP A 78 -17.41 33.72 -33.82
N ASP A 79 -17.28 32.63 -34.59
CA ASP A 79 -16.78 32.49 -35.96
C ASP A 79 -15.52 33.25 -36.43
N ALA A 80 -14.38 32.56 -36.40
CA ALA A 80 -13.38 32.64 -37.47
C ALA A 80 -12.54 31.34 -37.55
N PRO A 81 -12.42 30.67 -38.72
CA PRO A 81 -11.56 29.51 -38.87
C PRO A 81 -10.09 29.95 -38.94
N SER A 82 -9.34 29.70 -37.88
CA SER A 82 -7.88 29.89 -37.88
C SER A 82 -7.19 28.73 -38.59
N PRO A 83 -6.23 28.97 -39.50
CA PRO A 83 -5.55 27.91 -40.23
C PRO A 83 -4.45 27.27 -39.37
N GLY A 84 -4.63 25.98 -39.07
CA GLY A 84 -3.58 24.98 -39.30
C GLY A 84 -2.42 24.82 -38.32
N LEU A 85 -2.66 24.87 -36.99
CA LEU A 85 -1.73 24.27 -36.01
C LEU A 85 -2.47 23.22 -35.17
N GLU A 86 -2.65 22.04 -35.76
CA GLU A 86 -3.13 20.86 -35.03
C GLU A 86 -2.00 20.30 -34.16
N PHE A 87 -1.84 20.85 -32.95
CA PHE A 87 -0.97 20.29 -31.91
C PHE A 87 -1.61 19.09 -31.17
N GLY A 88 -2.61 18.46 -31.78
CA GLY A 88 -3.31 17.31 -31.22
C GLY A 88 -2.96 16.01 -31.94
N PRO A 89 -2.96 14.86 -31.24
CA PRO A 89 -2.98 13.57 -31.92
C PRO A 89 -4.16 13.53 -32.89
N SER A 90 -3.94 12.96 -34.08
CA SER A 90 -5.00 12.86 -35.09
C SER A 90 -6.20 12.06 -34.56
N ALA A 91 -7.40 12.30 -35.10
CA ALA A 91 -8.60 11.62 -34.64
C ALA A 91 -8.48 10.08 -34.66
N THR A 92 -7.72 9.55 -35.64
CA THR A 92 -7.41 8.12 -35.78
C THR A 92 -6.45 7.63 -34.69
N GLU A 93 -5.43 8.42 -34.34
CA GLU A 93 -4.53 8.11 -33.21
C GLU A 93 -5.27 8.10 -31.87
N LEU A 94 -6.22 9.03 -31.67
CA LEU A 94 -7.06 9.05 -30.47
C LEU A 94 -7.97 7.82 -30.39
N ALA A 95 -8.55 7.39 -31.51
CA ALA A 95 -9.37 6.18 -31.56
C ALA A 95 -8.54 4.93 -31.21
N ALA A 96 -7.36 4.77 -31.81
CA ALA A 96 -6.46 3.67 -31.52
C ALA A 96 -5.96 3.68 -30.05
N ALA A 97 -5.71 4.87 -29.48
CA ALA A 97 -5.33 5.00 -28.09
C ALA A 97 -6.46 4.61 -27.12
N ARG A 98 -7.72 4.96 -27.45
CA ARG A 98 -8.91 4.55 -26.70
C ARG A 98 -9.10 3.03 -26.74
N GLU A 99 -8.93 2.44 -27.92
CA GLU A 99 -9.04 0.99 -28.10
C GLU A 99 -7.99 0.22 -27.27
N ARG A 100 -6.71 0.63 -27.34
CA ARG A 100 -5.64 0.04 -26.51
C ARG A 100 -5.91 0.15 -25.02
N ARG A 101 -6.49 1.28 -24.58
CA ARG A 101 -6.87 1.47 -23.17
C ARG A 101 -8.02 0.53 -22.78
N ALA A 102 -9.01 0.37 -23.65
CA ALA A 102 -10.14 -0.53 -23.43
C ALA A 102 -9.73 -2.02 -23.44
N GLU A 103 -8.78 -2.41 -24.29
CA GLU A 103 -8.25 -3.77 -24.28
C GLU A 103 -7.46 -4.06 -23.00
N LYS A 104 -6.66 -3.10 -22.55
CA LYS A 104 -5.89 -3.21 -21.30
C LYS A 104 -6.80 -3.31 -20.07
N SER A 105 -7.90 -2.54 -20.03
CA SER A 105 -8.88 -2.65 -18.93
C SER A 105 -9.61 -4.00 -18.96
N ARG A 106 -10.00 -4.48 -20.15
CA ARG A 106 -10.61 -5.81 -20.31
C ARG A 106 -9.70 -6.94 -19.82
N LYS A 107 -8.42 -6.94 -20.21
CA LYS A 107 -7.43 -7.93 -19.73
C LYS A 107 -7.24 -7.87 -18.21
N ALA A 108 -7.15 -6.66 -17.64
CA ALA A 108 -7.02 -6.50 -16.20
C ALA A 108 -8.26 -7.00 -15.44
N TYR A 109 -9.46 -6.77 -15.98
CA TYR A 109 -10.71 -7.24 -15.39
C TYR A 109 -10.82 -8.77 -15.46
N ALA A 110 -10.56 -9.37 -16.62
CA ALA A 110 -10.54 -10.84 -16.78
C ALA A 110 -9.53 -11.50 -15.81
N SER A 111 -8.35 -10.92 -15.64
CA SER A 111 -7.36 -11.41 -14.68
C SER A 111 -7.85 -11.31 -13.22
N ARG A 112 -8.62 -10.27 -12.86
CA ARG A 112 -9.21 -10.16 -11.52
C ARG A 112 -10.27 -11.24 -11.27
N LEU A 113 -11.11 -11.53 -12.26
CA LEU A 113 -12.08 -12.63 -12.20
C LEU A 113 -11.41 -13.99 -12.01
N ALA A 114 -10.39 -14.29 -12.83
CA ALA A 114 -9.65 -15.55 -12.70
C ALA A 114 -8.96 -15.70 -11.32
N ASN A 115 -8.36 -14.61 -10.80
CA ASN A 115 -7.75 -14.61 -9.47
C ASN A 115 -8.79 -14.74 -8.34
N ALA A 116 -10.01 -14.21 -8.53
CA ALA A 116 -11.08 -14.36 -7.55
C ALA A 116 -11.60 -15.81 -7.53
N ALA A 117 -11.76 -16.45 -8.70
CA ALA A 117 -12.12 -17.85 -8.80
C ALA A 117 -11.08 -18.77 -8.15
N ALA A 118 -9.78 -18.55 -8.42
CA ALA A 118 -8.69 -19.33 -7.82
C ALA A 118 -8.62 -19.20 -6.28
N LYS A 119 -8.98 -18.04 -5.73
CA LYS A 119 -9.03 -17.82 -4.28
C LYS A 119 -10.20 -18.54 -3.60
N ASN A 120 -11.30 -18.73 -4.29
CA ASN A 120 -12.46 -19.44 -3.76
C ASN A 120 -12.29 -20.97 -3.83
N SER A 121 -11.46 -21.47 -4.75
CA SER A 121 -11.14 -22.91 -4.87
C SER A 121 -10.16 -23.43 -3.80
N THR A 122 -9.44 -22.56 -3.07
CA THR A 122 -8.41 -22.96 -2.09
C THR A 122 -8.83 -22.90 -0.62
N VAL A 123 -10.14 -22.79 -0.32
CA VAL A 123 -10.66 -22.83 1.05
C VAL A 123 -11.43 -24.12 1.29
N ALA A 124 -10.69 -25.22 1.52
CA ALA A 124 -11.24 -26.40 2.17
C ALA A 124 -11.28 -26.18 3.70
N PRO A 125 -12.37 -26.53 4.41
CA PRO A 125 -12.47 -26.34 5.85
C PRO A 125 -11.94 -27.59 6.57
N THR A 126 -10.74 -27.53 7.15
CA THR A 126 -10.30 -28.57 8.10
C THR A 126 -10.64 -28.15 9.53
N VAL A 127 -11.72 -28.76 10.03
CA VAL A 127 -12.15 -28.79 11.41
C VAL A 127 -11.32 -29.83 12.20
N ALA A 128 -10.89 -29.42 13.40
CA ALA A 128 -10.56 -30.19 14.61
C ALA A 128 -9.83 -31.55 14.52
N ALA A 129 -8.66 -31.65 15.18
CA ALA A 129 -8.39 -32.69 16.19
C ALA A 129 -7.04 -32.47 16.91
N LYS A 130 -7.11 -32.56 18.24
CA LYS A 130 -6.17 -33.12 19.24
C LYS A 130 -4.67 -32.78 19.18
N GLY A 131 -4.18 -32.38 20.35
CA GLY A 131 -2.79 -32.07 20.59
C GLY A 131 -1.87 -33.27 20.53
N GLU A 132 -0.62 -32.96 20.20
CA GLU A 132 0.54 -33.68 20.68
C GLU A 132 1.70 -32.68 20.84
N GLU A 133 2.43 -32.93 21.91
CA GLU A 133 3.46 -32.15 22.54
C GLU A 133 4.76 -32.26 21.73
N ILE A 134 5.25 -31.16 21.15
CA ILE A 134 6.60 -31.12 20.58
C ILE A 134 7.31 -29.86 21.08
N SER A 135 8.32 -30.10 21.91
CA SER A 135 9.19 -29.13 22.55
C SER A 135 9.87 -28.16 21.54
N PRO A 136 9.96 -26.86 21.84
CA PRO A 136 10.68 -25.92 20.99
C PRO A 136 12.19 -25.98 21.25
N LYS A 137 12.94 -26.14 20.16
CA LYS A 137 14.40 -25.98 20.09
C LYS A 137 14.84 -24.66 20.76
N GLU A 138 15.76 -24.81 21.70
CA GLU A 138 16.38 -23.76 22.51
C GLU A 138 16.91 -22.58 21.68
N LYS A 139 16.45 -21.38 22.04
CA LYS A 139 17.15 -20.12 21.82
C LYS A 139 17.65 -19.64 23.18
N PRO A 140 18.82 -18.99 23.26
CA PRO A 140 19.48 -18.71 24.54
C PRO A 140 18.62 -17.85 25.46
N SER A 141 18.44 -18.35 26.68
CA SER A 141 17.74 -17.69 27.78
C SER A 141 18.43 -16.39 28.15
N PHE A 142 17.77 -15.26 27.91
CA PHE A 142 18.03 -14.03 28.65
C PHE A 142 16.99 -13.97 29.77
N SER A 143 17.37 -14.42 30.96
CA SER A 143 16.60 -14.30 32.18
C SER A 143 16.59 -12.85 32.64
N GLY A 144 15.62 -12.08 32.15
CA GLY A 144 15.17 -10.83 32.77
C GLY A 144 13.73 -11.00 33.25
N PRO A 145 13.29 -10.27 34.28
CA PRO A 145 11.90 -10.32 34.76
C PRO A 145 10.94 -9.94 33.62
N PRO A 146 9.65 -10.33 33.67
CA PRO A 146 8.67 -9.94 32.67
C PRO A 146 8.43 -8.43 32.77
N SER A 147 9.28 -7.64 32.11
CA SER A 147 8.95 -6.26 31.84
C SER A 147 7.90 -6.28 30.73
N THR A 148 6.85 -5.53 30.97
CA THR A 148 5.84 -5.10 30.01
C THR A 148 6.45 -4.21 28.89
N SER A 149 7.67 -4.49 28.43
CA SER A 149 8.35 -3.72 27.40
C SER A 149 7.80 -4.11 26.04
N ARG A 150 6.72 -3.43 25.64
CA ARG A 150 6.22 -3.44 24.28
C ARG A 150 7.34 -3.03 23.31
N THR A 151 7.49 -3.77 22.21
CA THR A 151 8.48 -3.40 21.19
C THR A 151 7.92 -2.34 20.25
N ALA A 152 8.77 -1.46 19.70
CA ALA A 152 8.34 -0.44 18.74
C ALA A 152 7.62 -1.03 17.50
N ALA A 153 7.98 -2.24 17.07
CA ALA A 153 7.30 -2.94 15.98
C ALA A 153 5.86 -3.33 16.37
N GLN A 154 5.65 -3.80 17.60
CA GLN A 154 4.30 -4.07 18.12
C GLN A 154 3.50 -2.77 18.31
N ALA A 155 4.14 -1.68 18.76
CA ALA A 155 3.50 -0.36 18.81
C ALA A 155 3.04 0.10 17.42
N PHE A 156 3.88 -0.07 16.40
CA PHE A 156 3.56 0.25 15.02
C PHE A 156 2.37 -0.54 14.48
N GLN A 157 2.40 -1.87 14.59
CA GLN A 157 1.30 -2.73 14.10
C GLN A 157 -0.03 -2.42 14.76
N ARG A 158 -0.01 -2.09 16.05
CA ARG A 158 -1.21 -1.75 16.81
C ARG A 158 -1.77 -0.39 16.44
N LEU A 159 -0.90 0.58 16.14
CA LEU A 159 -1.33 1.88 15.59
C LEU A 159 -1.97 1.70 14.20
N GLU A 160 -1.39 0.86 13.34
CA GLU A 160 -1.99 0.55 12.04
C GLU A 160 -3.39 -0.06 12.21
N ALA A 161 -3.53 -1.06 13.09
CA ALA A 161 -4.83 -1.68 13.37
C ALA A 161 -5.87 -0.66 13.87
N ILE A 162 -5.50 0.24 14.79
CA ILE A 162 -6.41 1.29 15.30
C ILE A 162 -6.88 2.21 14.16
N LEU A 163 -5.97 2.62 13.28
CA LEU A 163 -6.28 3.51 12.16
C LEU A 163 -7.12 2.79 11.09
N ASP A 164 -6.84 1.51 10.83
CA ASP A 164 -7.63 0.68 9.91
C ASP A 164 -9.06 0.49 10.45
N ASP A 165 -9.22 0.17 11.74
CA ASP A 165 -10.52 0.02 12.39
C ASP A 165 -11.31 1.33 12.39
N GLN A 166 -10.64 2.47 12.59
CA GLN A 166 -11.26 3.79 12.51
C GLN A 166 -11.75 4.12 11.09
N SER A 167 -11.00 3.73 10.06
CA SER A 167 -11.38 4.00 8.68
C SER A 167 -12.60 3.22 8.20
N ASN A 168 -12.89 2.08 8.84
CA ASN A 168 -13.98 1.18 8.45
C ASN A 168 -15.26 1.38 9.27
N ASN A 169 -15.18 1.95 10.47
CA ASN A 169 -16.32 2.16 11.35
C ASN A 169 -16.80 3.62 11.27
N GLU A 170 -17.93 3.86 10.61
CA GLU A 170 -18.63 5.18 10.64
C GLU A 170 -19.17 5.51 12.05
N GLU A 171 -19.29 4.49 12.90
CA GLU A 171 -19.79 4.60 14.26
C GLU A 171 -18.59 4.78 15.21
N GLY A 172 -18.34 6.04 15.57
CA GLY A 172 -17.13 6.53 16.22
C GLY A 172 -16.59 5.64 17.35
N VAL A 173 -15.67 4.75 17.00
CA VAL A 173 -14.84 4.03 17.97
C VAL A 173 -14.10 5.09 18.78
N ARG A 174 -14.35 5.12 20.10
CA ARG A 174 -13.61 5.98 21.03
C ARG A 174 -12.14 5.55 21.01
N ILE A 175 -11.34 6.26 20.24
CA ILE A 175 -9.90 6.04 20.17
C ILE A 175 -9.33 6.34 21.55
N ASN A 176 -8.65 5.35 22.14
CA ASN A 176 -7.90 5.55 23.37
C ASN A 176 -6.67 6.41 23.04
N LEU A 177 -6.83 7.74 23.08
CA LEU A 177 -5.79 8.72 22.79
C LEU A 177 -4.54 8.50 23.67
N SER A 178 -4.74 8.17 24.95
CA SER A 178 -3.66 7.86 25.89
C SER A 178 -2.76 6.72 25.39
N ALA A 179 -3.37 5.63 24.91
CA ALA A 179 -2.62 4.50 24.34
C ALA A 179 -1.92 4.88 23.02
N MET A 180 -2.53 5.73 22.20
CA MET A 180 -1.88 6.23 20.98
C MET A 180 -0.64 7.07 21.29
N VAL A 181 -0.69 7.94 22.30
CA VAL A 181 0.46 8.76 22.72
C VAL A 181 1.64 7.86 23.09
N GLU A 182 1.41 6.81 23.89
CA GLU A 182 2.44 5.83 24.25
C GLU A 182 3.03 5.14 23.02
N TYR A 183 2.18 4.69 22.09
CA TYR A 183 2.66 3.99 20.89
C TYR A 183 3.46 4.91 19.98
N VAL A 184 3.06 6.17 19.85
CA VAL A 184 3.82 7.17 19.08
C VAL A 184 5.17 7.43 19.75
N ARG A 185 5.26 7.49 21.08
CA ARG A 185 6.54 7.60 21.79
C ARG A 185 7.44 6.40 21.49
N ASP A 186 6.91 5.17 21.57
CA ASP A 186 7.66 3.94 21.32
C ASP A 186 8.25 3.87 19.91
N ILE A 187 7.49 4.27 18.87
CA ILE A 187 7.99 4.26 17.49
C ILE A 187 9.04 5.34 17.22
N LEU A 188 9.02 6.46 17.95
CA LEU A 188 9.97 7.56 17.77
C LEU A 188 11.33 7.26 18.41
N VAL A 189 11.38 6.38 19.43
CA VAL A 189 12.65 5.92 20.03
C VAL A 189 13.53 5.18 19.00
N VAL A 190 12.91 4.44 18.08
CA VAL A 190 13.64 3.61 17.11
C VAL A 190 13.96 4.40 15.84
N LYS A 191 15.26 4.58 15.57
CA LYS A 191 15.74 5.29 14.36
C LYS A 191 15.45 4.56 13.05
N ARG A 192 15.45 3.22 13.06
CA ARG A 192 15.38 2.37 11.86
C ARG A 192 14.05 1.62 11.76
N LEU A 193 12.94 2.35 11.74
CA LEU A 193 11.61 1.78 11.48
C LEU A 193 11.10 2.29 10.12
N THR A 194 10.86 1.38 9.18
CA THR A 194 10.30 1.70 7.86
C THR A 194 8.83 2.09 7.99
N GLY A 195 8.35 3.02 7.17
CA GLY A 195 6.93 3.44 7.19
C GLY A 195 6.52 4.35 8.34
N ARG A 196 7.40 4.62 9.32
CA ARG A 196 7.12 5.53 10.45
C ARG A 196 6.57 6.90 10.04
N LYS A 197 7.10 7.46 8.96
CA LYS A 197 6.66 8.75 8.43
C LYS A 197 5.25 8.69 7.89
N ASP A 198 4.94 7.64 7.14
CA ASP A 198 3.64 7.46 6.51
C ASP A 198 2.56 7.23 7.58
N LEU A 199 2.89 6.46 8.63
CA LEU A 199 2.02 6.27 9.78
C LEU A 199 1.73 7.59 10.51
N LEU A 200 2.73 8.42 10.80
CA LEU A 200 2.53 9.73 11.42
C LEU A 200 1.67 10.66 10.54
N LEU A 201 1.88 10.65 9.22
CA LEU A 201 1.05 11.40 8.27
C LEU A 201 -0.38 10.87 8.21
N ARG A 202 -0.58 9.58 8.47
CA ARG A 202 -1.89 8.95 8.54
C ARG A 202 -2.63 9.39 9.80
N ILE A 203 -1.98 9.35 10.96
CA ILE A 203 -2.52 9.89 12.23
C ILE A 203 -2.94 11.35 12.07
N LEU A 204 -2.10 12.19 11.44
CA LEU A 204 -2.44 13.59 11.19
C LEU A 204 -3.72 13.80 10.38
N ARG A 205 -3.98 12.92 9.41
CA ARG A 205 -5.13 13.02 8.51
C ARG A 205 -6.39 12.39 9.09
N GLU A 206 -6.24 11.24 9.74
CA GLU A 206 -7.38 10.41 10.18
C GLU A 206 -7.81 10.73 11.61
N VAL A 207 -6.88 11.08 12.50
CA VAL A 207 -7.17 11.36 13.92
C VAL A 207 -7.26 12.85 14.21
N LEU A 208 -6.35 13.64 13.65
CA LEU A 208 -6.28 15.08 13.91
C LEU A 208 -7.05 15.92 12.87
N ASP A 209 -7.60 15.28 11.83
CA ASP A 209 -8.23 15.88 10.64
C ASP A 209 -7.45 17.09 10.06
N LEU A 210 -6.12 17.09 10.21
CA LEU A 210 -5.24 18.12 9.68
C LEU A 210 -5.00 17.86 8.20
N ARG A 211 -5.97 18.29 7.39
CA ARG A 211 -5.91 18.29 5.92
C ARG A 211 -5.11 19.49 5.43
N GLY A 212 -3.81 19.47 5.69
CA GLY A 212 -2.93 20.55 5.33
C GLY A 212 -1.50 20.09 5.39
N LYS A 213 -0.73 20.43 4.36
CA LYS A 213 0.62 19.88 4.25
C LYS A 213 1.58 20.51 5.24
N CYS A 214 1.27 21.45 6.13
CA CYS A 214 2.29 22.25 6.83
C CYS A 214 2.40 21.97 8.34
N VAL A 215 3.63 21.81 8.84
CA VAL A 215 3.99 21.59 10.25
C VAL A 215 4.96 22.71 10.68
N PRO A 216 4.79 23.33 11.85
CA PRO A 216 5.73 24.33 12.35
C PRO A 216 7.11 23.70 12.62
N MET A 217 8.19 24.31 12.11
CA MET A 217 9.55 23.82 12.35
C MET A 217 10.03 23.95 13.79
N ALA A 218 9.42 24.85 14.57
CA ALA A 218 9.93 25.28 15.87
C ALA A 218 9.63 24.34 17.06
N MET A 219 9.13 23.13 16.82
CA MET A 219 8.67 22.21 17.87
C MET A 219 9.79 21.50 18.65
N THR A 220 11.06 21.60 18.23
CA THR A 220 12.16 20.92 18.92
C THR A 220 12.42 21.52 20.29
N ARG A 221 12.03 20.80 21.36
CA ARG A 221 12.15 21.17 22.78
C ARG A 221 13.60 21.38 23.28
N LYS A 222 14.63 21.41 22.42
CA LYS A 222 16.05 21.27 22.84
C LYS A 222 16.97 22.48 22.69
N THR A 223 16.56 23.61 22.13
CA THR A 223 17.45 24.79 22.11
C THR A 223 16.65 26.10 22.16
N VAL A 224 16.51 26.63 23.37
CA VAL A 224 15.86 27.91 23.69
C VAL A 224 16.65 29.12 23.12
N SER A 225 17.86 28.92 22.58
CA SER A 225 18.73 30.04 22.19
C SER A 225 18.60 30.53 20.74
N GLU A 226 17.87 29.86 19.84
CA GLU A 226 17.76 30.29 18.42
C GLU A 226 16.31 30.45 17.89
N GLN A 227 15.31 30.38 18.77
CA GLN A 227 13.88 30.43 18.38
C GLN A 227 13.39 31.78 17.81
N LYS A 228 14.23 32.81 17.70
CA LYS A 228 13.77 34.18 17.36
C LYS A 228 13.62 34.49 15.86
N LYS A 229 13.92 33.58 14.92
CA LYS A 229 14.02 33.96 13.49
C LYS A 229 13.37 33.05 12.44
N SER A 230 12.65 31.99 12.79
CA SER A 230 11.87 31.28 11.76
C SER A 230 10.55 30.72 12.29
N ASN A 231 9.50 31.53 12.21
CA ASN A 231 8.11 31.05 12.13
C ASN A 231 7.87 30.38 10.77
N GLY A 232 8.74 29.43 10.41
CA GLY A 232 8.70 28.70 9.16
C GLY A 232 7.77 27.51 9.28
N PHE A 233 6.81 27.43 8.36
CA PHE A 233 6.03 26.23 8.14
C PHE A 233 6.73 25.36 7.10
N VAL A 234 6.90 24.08 7.38
CA VAL A 234 7.44 23.11 6.43
C VAL A 234 6.41 22.08 6.08
N PHE A 235 6.42 21.63 4.83
CA PHE A 235 5.50 20.59 4.44
C PHE A 235 5.75 19.29 5.23
N ALA A 236 4.75 18.66 5.87
CA ALA A 236 4.77 17.39 6.59
C ALA A 236 5.42 16.28 5.76
N SER A 237 5.18 16.26 4.45
CA SER A 237 5.82 15.33 3.50
C SER A 237 7.32 15.60 3.33
N ALA A 238 7.79 16.83 3.53
CA ALA A 238 9.19 17.24 3.50
C ALA A 238 9.84 17.26 4.90
N CYS A 239 9.03 17.20 5.96
CA CYS A 239 9.49 17.30 7.33
C CYS A 239 10.28 16.04 7.77
N ARG A 240 11.22 16.24 8.69
CA ARG A 240 11.94 15.13 9.33
C ARG A 240 10.99 14.39 10.27
N VAL A 241 11.21 13.10 10.44
CA VAL A 241 10.30 12.26 11.24
C VAL A 241 10.29 12.70 12.70
N GLU A 242 11.43 13.15 13.22
CA GLU A 242 11.59 13.58 14.60
C GLU A 242 10.70 14.81 14.88
N ILE A 243 10.78 15.83 14.02
CA ILE A 243 9.96 17.05 14.12
C ILE A 243 8.48 16.72 13.93
N LEU A 244 8.16 15.86 12.95
CA LEU A 244 6.80 15.43 12.69
C LEU A 244 6.22 14.67 13.88
N GLY A 245 7.01 13.79 14.49
CA GLY A 245 6.64 13.00 15.66
C GLY A 245 6.37 13.85 16.89
N GLU A 246 7.24 14.81 17.18
CA GLU A 246 7.06 15.77 18.28
C GLU A 246 5.79 16.60 18.10
N PHE A 247 5.49 17.02 16.87
CA PHE A 247 4.26 17.74 16.55
C PHE A 247 3.02 16.87 16.77
N VAL A 248 3.03 15.62 16.29
CA VAL A 248 1.93 14.67 16.49
C VAL A 248 1.70 14.39 17.98
N LEU A 249 2.78 14.18 18.75
CA LEU A 249 2.69 13.98 20.19
C LEU A 249 2.07 15.19 20.89
N SER A 250 2.54 16.40 20.59
CA SER A 250 2.01 17.62 21.19
C SER A 250 0.51 17.78 20.92
N ARG A 251 0.06 17.48 19.70
CA ARG A 251 -1.37 17.54 19.35
C ARG A 251 -2.21 16.45 19.99
N LEU A 252 -1.69 15.24 20.12
CA LEU A 252 -2.40 14.15 20.80
C LEU A 252 -2.51 14.43 22.31
N GLU A 253 -1.46 14.97 22.93
CA GLU A 253 -1.46 15.41 24.34
C GLU A 253 -2.44 16.57 24.58
N GLU A 254 -2.55 17.52 23.64
CA GLU A 254 -3.53 18.61 23.69
C GLU A 254 -4.98 18.11 23.60
N LEU A 255 -5.25 17.03 22.85
CA LEU A 255 -6.59 16.44 22.73
C LEU A 255 -6.96 15.52 23.90
N GLU A 256 -5.98 15.07 24.68
CA GLU A 256 -6.20 14.28 25.89
C GLU A 256 -6.66 15.15 27.07
N GLN A 257 -6.34 16.46 27.04
CA GLN A 257 -6.72 17.45 28.06
C GLN A 257 -8.10 18.05 27.82
#